data_AF-A0A5D3KKQ7-F1
#
_entry.id   AF-A0A5D3KKQ7-F1
#
_cell.length_a   1.000
_cell.length_b   1.000
_cell.length_c   1.000
_cell.angle_alpha   90.00
_cell.angle_beta   90.00
_cell.angle_gamma   90.00
#
_symmetry.space_group_name_H-M   'P 1'
#
loop_
_entity.id
_entity.type
_entity.pdbx_description
1 polymer ?
#
loop_
_entity_poly.entity_id
_entity_poly.type
_entity_poly.pdbx_seq_one_letter_code
_entity_poly.pdbx_strand_id
1 'polypeptide(L)'
;MFDAQCDLAALVYAPHQDPDAVLRGFAADLIARGHRVVGMVQAGQCADSSLSAILLHSGEKLLLAQDFDPAAQGCRLDLARLQNAGTQIADALSHGADLVIINRFGKRERDGKGLSYLIERALDADIPVVIAVGKDHFADWIKFAGGMSVKLGCDRGALDAWWQAVSAQDADPIVDEHPTVCEIFK
;
A
#
# COMPACT_ATOMS: atom_id res chain seq x y z
N MET A 1 6.16 9.34 -19.25
CA MET A 1 6.55 7.93 -19.17
C MET A 1 6.46 7.62 -17.69
N PHE A 2 5.43 6.91 -17.25
CA PHE A 2 5.28 6.56 -15.84
C PHE A 2 6.13 5.29 -15.67
N ASP A 3 7.25 5.41 -14.96
CA ASP A 3 8.16 4.30 -14.73
C ASP A 3 7.40 3.15 -14.07
N ALA A 4 7.27 2.03 -14.77
CA ALA A 4 6.71 0.80 -14.23
C ALA A 4 7.65 0.11 -13.22
N GLN A 5 8.75 0.78 -12.86
CA GLN A 5 9.87 0.30 -12.05
C GLN A 5 9.97 1.05 -10.71
N CYS A 6 8.86 1.59 -10.20
CA CYS A 6 8.83 2.28 -8.92
C CYS A 6 8.14 1.40 -7.88
N ASP A 7 8.79 1.25 -6.73
CA ASP A 7 8.33 0.45 -5.59
C ASP A 7 7.10 1.06 -4.91
N LEU A 8 6.70 2.27 -5.28
CA LEU A 8 5.50 2.93 -4.77
C LEU A 8 4.38 2.99 -5.82
N ALA A 9 3.32 2.21 -5.62
CA ALA A 9 2.14 2.19 -6.47
C ALA A 9 0.90 2.83 -5.84
N ALA A 10 0.15 3.57 -6.64
CA ALA A 10 -1.16 4.12 -6.29
C ALA A 10 -2.26 3.40 -7.07
N LEU A 11 -3.08 2.62 -6.37
CA LEU A 11 -4.30 2.04 -6.92
C LEU A 11 -5.38 3.13 -7.00
N VAL A 12 -5.59 3.68 -8.20
CA VAL A 12 -6.49 4.82 -8.39
C VAL A 12 -7.91 4.37 -8.69
N TYR A 13 -8.84 4.70 -7.80
CA TYR A 13 -10.24 4.26 -7.90
C TYR A 13 -11.21 5.43 -8.08
N ALA A 14 -12.28 5.19 -8.84
CA ALA A 14 -13.44 6.05 -8.94
C ALA A 14 -14.48 5.71 -7.85
N PRO A 15 -15.43 6.60 -7.52
CA PRO A 15 -16.40 6.39 -6.43
C PRO A 15 -17.25 5.11 -6.51
N HIS A 16 -17.43 4.54 -7.70
CA HIS A 16 -18.19 3.31 -7.94
C HIS A 16 -17.35 2.03 -7.86
N GLN A 17 -16.02 2.16 -7.71
CA GLN A 17 -15.11 1.02 -7.65
C GLN A 17 -14.82 0.67 -6.20
N ASP A 18 -14.58 -0.63 -5.97
CA ASP A 18 -14.22 -1.18 -4.66
C ASP A 18 -12.72 -1.54 -4.66
N PRO A 19 -11.83 -0.60 -4.31
CA PRO A 19 -10.40 -0.88 -4.20
C PRO A 19 -10.10 -1.89 -3.08
N ASP A 20 -10.97 -1.98 -2.06
CA ASP A 20 -10.78 -2.84 -0.91
C ASP A 20 -10.94 -4.32 -1.31
N ALA A 21 -11.94 -4.62 -2.13
CA ALA A 21 -12.11 -5.96 -2.71
C ALA A 21 -10.93 -6.36 -3.59
N VAL A 22 -10.43 -5.45 -4.43
CA VAL A 22 -9.28 -5.69 -5.32
C VAL A 22 -8.01 -5.96 -4.50
N LEU A 23 -7.69 -5.10 -3.54
CA LEU A 23 -6.51 -5.25 -2.70
C LEU A 23 -6.58 -6.49 -1.80
N ARG A 24 -7.76 -6.82 -1.26
CA ARG A 24 -7.94 -8.02 -0.44
C ARG A 24 -7.75 -9.29 -1.25
N GLY A 25 -8.31 -9.35 -2.46
CA GLY A 25 -8.12 -10.50 -3.35
C GLY A 25 -6.65 -10.66 -3.76
N PHE A 26 -5.98 -9.55 -4.11
CA PHE A 26 -4.57 -9.54 -4.44
C PHE A 26 -3.68 -10.00 -3.27
N ALA A 27 -3.91 -9.47 -2.06
CA ALA A 27 -3.17 -9.86 -0.87
C ALA A 27 -3.36 -11.35 -0.53
N ALA A 28 -4.61 -11.84 -0.61
CA ALA A 28 -4.92 -13.24 -0.33
C ALA A 28 -4.17 -14.19 -1.29
N ASP A 29 -4.10 -13.85 -2.58
CA ASP A 29 -3.39 -14.66 -3.56
C ASP A 29 -1.87 -14.66 -3.34
N LEU A 30 -1.29 -13.51 -2.95
CA LEU A 30 0.14 -13.43 -2.62
C LEU A 30 0.48 -14.23 -1.37
N ILE A 31 -0.34 -14.12 -0.32
CA ILE A 31 -0.19 -14.89 0.92
C ILE A 31 -0.29 -16.40 0.62
N ALA A 32 -1.25 -16.81 -0.22
CA ALA A 32 -1.40 -18.20 -0.64
C ALA A 32 -0.19 -18.73 -1.43
N ARG A 33 0.54 -17.84 -2.11
CA ARG A 33 1.80 -18.14 -2.82
C ARG A 33 3.04 -18.10 -1.91
N GLY A 34 2.87 -17.82 -0.62
CA GLY A 34 3.94 -17.80 0.37
C GLY A 34 4.61 -16.44 0.57
N HIS A 35 4.11 -15.37 -0.06
CA HIS A 35 4.64 -14.03 0.15
C HIS A 35 4.16 -13.44 1.47
N ARG A 36 5.05 -12.73 2.16
CA ARG A 36 4.78 -12.02 3.41
C ARG A 36 4.22 -10.63 3.13
N VAL A 37 2.90 -10.53 3.05
CA VAL A 37 2.20 -9.25 2.86
C VAL A 37 1.89 -8.61 4.21
N VAL A 38 2.37 -7.37 4.41
CA VAL A 38 2.18 -6.57 5.63
C VAL A 38 1.29 -5.35 5.33
N GLY A 39 0.61 -4.83 6.34
CA GLY A 39 -0.29 -3.68 6.21
C GLY A 39 -1.74 -4.03 6.48
N MET A 40 -2.67 -3.26 5.91
CA MET A 40 -4.09 -3.41 6.16
C MET A 40 -4.98 -3.00 4.98
N VAL A 41 -6.16 -3.61 4.89
CA VAL A 41 -7.19 -3.29 3.90
C VAL A 41 -8.54 -3.13 4.60
N GLN A 42 -9.36 -2.17 4.17
CA GLN A 42 -10.68 -1.97 4.74
C GLN A 42 -11.63 -3.13 4.40
N ALA A 43 -12.55 -3.42 5.32
CA ALA A 43 -13.48 -4.55 5.21
C ALA A 43 -14.95 -4.14 5.45
N GLY A 44 -15.20 -2.86 5.69
CA GLY A 44 -16.55 -2.32 5.89
C GLY A 44 -16.58 -0.81 5.63
N GLN A 45 -17.75 -0.31 5.21
CA GLN A 45 -17.92 1.10 4.88
C GLN A 45 -18.47 1.90 6.06
N CYS A 46 -18.16 3.20 6.05
CA CYS A 46 -18.66 4.18 7.01
C CYS A 46 -20.21 4.29 6.97
N ALA A 47 -20.81 4.05 5.80
CA ALA A 47 -22.26 4.06 5.60
C ALA A 47 -23.00 2.97 6.38
N ASP A 48 -22.31 1.85 6.68
CA ASP A 48 -22.88 0.68 7.36
C ASP A 48 -22.55 0.66 8.87
N SER A 49 -22.02 1.77 9.42
CA SER A 49 -21.59 1.86 10.82
C SER A 49 -20.51 0.85 11.23
N SER A 50 -19.85 0.23 10.25
CA SER A 50 -18.96 -0.91 10.43
C SER A 50 -17.57 -0.68 9.85
N LEU A 51 -17.09 0.58 9.89
CA LEU A 51 -15.76 0.93 9.40
C LEU A 51 -14.74 0.05 10.11
N SER A 52 -14.15 -0.88 9.36
CA SER A 52 -13.23 -1.88 9.87
C SER A 52 -12.13 -2.14 8.86
N ALA A 53 -11.00 -2.62 9.35
CA ALA A 53 -9.87 -3.05 8.53
C ALA A 53 -9.43 -4.45 8.94
N ILE A 54 -8.76 -5.14 8.02
CA ILE A 54 -8.10 -6.42 8.27
C ILE A 54 -6.60 -6.17 8.19
N LEU A 55 -5.88 -6.56 9.24
CA LEU A 55 -4.42 -6.62 9.22
C LEU A 55 -4.01 -7.82 8.36
N LEU A 56 -3.23 -7.59 7.31
CA LEU A 56 -2.91 -8.63 6.32
C LEU A 56 -1.95 -9.70 6.87
N HIS A 57 -1.07 -9.30 7.78
CA HIS A 57 -0.04 -10.17 8.37
C HIS A 57 -0.56 -11.08 9.48
N SER A 58 -1.68 -10.74 10.12
CA SER A 58 -2.29 -11.52 11.21
C SER A 58 -3.69 -12.05 10.87
N GLY A 59 -4.35 -11.49 9.86
CA GLY A 59 -5.77 -11.73 9.57
C GLY A 59 -6.74 -11.09 10.57
N GLU A 60 -6.24 -10.32 11.54
CA GLU A 60 -7.06 -9.70 12.57
C GLU A 60 -7.98 -8.63 11.97
N LYS A 61 -9.27 -8.69 12.31
CA LYS A 61 -10.24 -7.66 11.95
C LYS A 61 -10.35 -6.62 13.07
N LEU A 62 -10.03 -5.37 12.74
CA LEU A 62 -10.08 -4.22 13.63
C LEU A 62 -11.28 -3.34 13.32
N LEU A 63 -12.08 -3.01 14.33
CA LEU A 63 -13.05 -1.92 14.24
C LEU A 63 -12.30 -0.59 14.29
N LEU A 64 -12.57 0.31 13.35
CA LEU A 64 -11.98 1.66 13.29
C LEU A 64 -13.00 2.76 13.60
N ALA A 65 -14.22 2.39 13.96
CA ALA A 65 -15.30 3.28 14.38
C ALA A 65 -15.24 3.56 15.90
N GLN A 66 -15.46 4.81 16.33
CA GLN A 66 -15.70 5.12 17.76
C GLN A 66 -17.14 4.83 18.15
N ASP A 67 -18.10 5.44 17.47
CA ASP A 67 -19.54 5.25 17.63
C ASP A 67 -20.26 5.78 16.38
N PHE A 68 -21.44 5.22 16.06
CA PHE A 68 -22.32 5.77 15.04
C PHE A 68 -23.25 6.80 15.68
N ASP A 69 -23.17 8.05 15.22
CA ASP A 69 -24.13 9.08 15.59
C ASP A 69 -25.14 9.27 14.44
N PRO A 70 -26.41 8.85 14.59
CA PRO A 70 -27.42 9.06 13.56
C PRO A 70 -27.71 10.53 13.27
N ALA A 71 -27.34 11.46 14.17
CA ALA A 71 -27.50 12.91 13.96
C ALA A 71 -26.32 13.53 13.19
N ALA A 72 -25.11 12.99 13.33
CA ALA A 72 -23.95 13.38 12.54
C ALA A 72 -23.76 12.36 11.41
N GLN A 73 -24.33 12.60 10.23
CA GLN A 73 -24.34 11.71 9.05
C GLN A 73 -22.97 11.05 8.71
N GLY A 74 -22.57 10.01 9.46
CA GLY A 74 -21.29 9.32 9.28
C GLY A 74 -20.68 8.75 10.57
N CYS A 75 -19.95 7.65 10.41
CA CYS A 75 -19.12 7.07 11.46
C CYS A 75 -17.84 7.91 11.69
N ARG A 76 -17.51 8.20 12.96
CA ARG A 76 -16.26 8.86 13.34
C ARG A 76 -15.12 7.85 13.43
N LEU A 77 -14.00 8.17 12.76
CA LEU A 77 -12.78 7.37 12.84
C LEU A 77 -12.17 7.42 14.24
N ASP A 78 -11.88 6.25 14.79
CA ASP A 78 -11.16 6.08 16.04
C ASP A 78 -9.65 6.24 15.84
N LEU A 79 -9.13 7.40 16.24
CA LEU A 79 -7.73 7.72 16.04
C LEU A 79 -6.82 6.83 16.89
N ALA A 80 -7.27 6.39 18.07
CA ALA A 80 -6.48 5.52 18.94
C ALA A 80 -6.37 4.11 18.36
N ARG A 81 -7.47 3.59 17.79
CA ARG A 81 -7.45 2.28 17.10
C ARG A 81 -6.63 2.33 15.82
N LEU A 82 -6.70 3.42 15.06
CA LEU A 82 -5.84 3.59 13.89
C LEU A 82 -4.36 3.65 14.28
N GLN A 83 -4.00 4.36 15.34
CA GLN A 83 -2.62 4.41 15.83
C GLN A 83 -2.14 3.04 16.28
N ASN A 84 -2.97 2.29 17.02
CA ASN A 84 -2.66 0.93 17.42
C ASN A 84 -2.41 0.03 16.18
N ALA A 85 -3.28 0.08 15.18
CA ALA A 85 -3.09 -0.62 13.92
C ALA A 85 -1.75 -0.25 13.25
N GLY A 86 -1.41 1.04 13.25
CA GLY A 86 -0.12 1.52 12.74
C GLY A 86 1.08 0.93 13.49
N THR A 87 1.03 0.87 14.82
CA THR A 87 2.08 0.23 15.63
C THR A 87 2.22 -1.25 15.30
N GLN A 88 1.11 -1.97 15.16
CA GLN A 88 1.14 -3.40 14.78
C GLN A 88 1.75 -3.61 13.39
N ILE A 89 1.38 -2.77 12.42
CA ILE A 89 1.97 -2.83 11.08
C ILE A 89 3.47 -2.51 11.12
N ALA A 90 3.89 -1.49 11.89
CA ALA A 90 5.31 -1.14 12.04
C ALA A 90 6.13 -2.27 12.67
N ASP A 91 5.58 -2.94 13.68
CA ASP A 91 6.19 -4.11 14.31
C ASP A 91 6.31 -5.27 13.31
N ALA A 92 5.24 -5.61 12.61
CA ALA A 92 5.26 -6.64 11.58
C ALA A 92 6.28 -6.34 10.47
N LEU A 93 6.41 -5.07 10.06
CA LEU A 93 7.37 -4.60 9.06
C LEU A 93 8.81 -4.72 9.54
N SER A 94 9.08 -4.53 10.84
CA SER A 94 10.43 -4.70 11.41
C SER A 94 10.95 -6.14 11.36
N HIS A 95 10.06 -7.10 11.15
CA HIS A 95 10.37 -8.51 10.92
C HIS A 95 10.44 -8.86 9.42
N GLY A 96 10.45 -7.86 8.52
CA GLY A 96 10.46 -8.00 7.06
C GLY A 96 9.06 -8.05 6.44
N ALA A 97 8.99 -7.82 5.13
CA ALA A 97 7.82 -8.01 4.28
C ALA A 97 8.26 -8.06 2.81
N ASP A 98 7.51 -8.79 1.98
CA ASP A 98 7.70 -8.77 0.52
C ASP A 98 6.87 -7.66 -0.14
N LEU A 99 5.80 -7.24 0.53
CA LEU A 99 4.89 -6.20 0.06
C LEU A 99 4.20 -5.52 1.24
N VAL A 100 4.06 -4.20 1.17
CA VAL A 100 3.21 -3.42 2.09
C VAL A 100 1.97 -2.91 1.37
N ILE A 101 0.80 -3.11 1.97
CA ILE A 101 -0.47 -2.54 1.50
C ILE A 101 -1.00 -1.56 2.54
N ILE A 102 -1.15 -0.29 2.16
CA ILE A 102 -1.73 0.76 3.02
C ILE A 102 -3.08 1.21 2.46
N ASN A 103 -4.07 1.41 3.33
CA ASN A 103 -5.41 1.81 2.93
C ASN A 103 -6.04 2.77 3.96
N ARG A 104 -6.55 3.97 3.61
CA ARG A 104 -6.60 4.71 2.32
C ARG A 104 -5.85 6.03 2.45
N PHE A 105 -5.35 6.58 1.35
CA PHE A 105 -4.89 7.98 1.35
C PHE A 105 -6.07 8.94 1.50
N GLY A 106 -6.16 9.60 2.66
CA GLY A 106 -7.24 10.50 2.98
C GLY A 106 -6.77 11.87 3.47
N LYS A 107 -7.66 12.58 4.17
CA LYS A 107 -7.34 13.90 4.74
C LYS A 107 -6.21 13.83 5.77
N ARG A 108 -6.11 12.75 6.54
CA ARG A 108 -5.10 12.62 7.60
C ARG A 108 -3.70 12.43 7.00
N GLU A 109 -3.59 11.54 6.03
CA GLU A 109 -2.32 11.19 5.38
C GLU A 109 -1.75 12.40 4.64
N ARG A 110 -2.61 13.23 4.02
CA ARG A 110 -2.22 14.53 3.45
C ARG A 110 -1.64 15.51 4.46
N ASP A 111 -2.13 15.49 5.69
CA ASP A 111 -1.63 16.32 6.78
C ASP A 111 -0.38 15.71 7.46
N GLY A 112 0.20 14.64 6.90
CA GLY A 112 1.32 13.89 7.50
C GLY A 112 0.92 13.12 8.77
N LYS A 113 -0.38 12.86 8.96
CA LYS A 113 -0.95 12.17 10.13
C LYS A 113 -1.51 10.83 9.69
N GLY A 114 -1.54 9.85 10.58
CA GLY A 114 -2.08 8.51 10.26
C GLY A 114 -0.96 7.55 9.88
N LEU A 115 -1.09 6.90 8.74
CA LEU A 115 -0.22 5.76 8.37
C LEU A 115 0.87 6.10 7.33
N SER A 116 1.04 7.38 6.99
CA SER A 116 2.02 7.83 6.00
C SER A 116 3.47 7.45 6.36
N TYR A 117 3.83 7.48 7.65
CA TYR A 117 5.16 7.09 8.11
C TYR A 117 5.50 5.61 7.81
N LEU A 118 4.49 4.75 7.61
CA LEU A 118 4.72 3.35 7.23
C LEU A 118 5.17 3.23 5.78
N ILE A 119 4.79 4.18 4.92
CA ILE A 119 5.24 4.25 3.53
C ILE A 119 6.73 4.56 3.52
N GLU A 120 7.15 5.60 4.26
CA GLU A 120 8.56 5.96 4.42
C GLU A 120 9.39 4.77 4.94
N ARG A 121 8.93 4.12 6.02
CA ARG A 121 9.62 2.95 6.59
C ARG A 121 9.74 1.76 5.64
N ALA A 122 8.76 1.55 4.77
CA ALA A 122 8.80 0.47 3.80
C ALA A 122 9.78 0.79 2.66
N LEU A 123 9.75 2.03 2.16
CA LEU A 123 10.70 2.49 1.14
C LEU A 123 12.14 2.51 1.65
N ASP A 124 12.38 2.90 2.91
CA ASP A 124 13.71 2.84 3.54
C ASP A 124 14.24 1.39 3.69
N ALA A 125 13.36 0.40 3.58
CA ALA A 125 13.69 -1.02 3.64
C ALA A 125 13.67 -1.70 2.26
N ASP A 126 13.56 -0.92 1.18
CA ASP A 126 13.41 -1.40 -0.20
C ASP A 126 12.22 -2.35 -0.38
N ILE A 127 11.14 -2.13 0.37
CA ILE A 127 9.93 -2.96 0.31
C ILE A 127 8.87 -2.27 -0.56
N PRO A 128 8.36 -2.93 -1.62
CA PRO A 128 7.29 -2.38 -2.43
C PRO A 128 6.04 -2.04 -1.62
N VAL A 129 5.42 -0.92 -1.95
CA VAL A 129 4.23 -0.37 -1.29
C VAL A 129 3.14 -0.11 -2.33
N VAL A 130 1.93 -0.58 -2.03
CA VAL A 130 0.72 -0.16 -2.74
C VAL A 130 -0.27 0.53 -1.82
N ILE A 131 -0.83 1.64 -2.29
CA ILE A 131 -1.85 2.42 -1.58
C ILE A 131 -3.09 2.67 -2.43
N ALA A 132 -4.27 2.58 -1.82
CA ALA A 132 -5.52 3.00 -2.46
C ALA A 132 -5.69 4.52 -2.42
N VAL A 133 -5.86 5.15 -3.59
CA VAL A 133 -6.00 6.60 -3.75
C VAL A 133 -7.24 6.94 -4.56
N GLY A 134 -8.17 7.70 -3.98
CA GLY A 134 -9.34 8.17 -4.73
C GLY A 134 -8.91 9.09 -5.88
N LYS A 135 -9.56 8.98 -7.05
CA LYS A 135 -9.22 9.76 -8.25
C LYS A 135 -9.08 11.26 -7.97
N ASP A 136 -9.94 11.82 -7.14
CA ASP A 136 -9.95 13.25 -6.78
C ASP A 136 -8.80 13.66 -5.84
N HIS A 137 -8.13 12.68 -5.22
CA HIS A 137 -6.99 12.88 -4.34
C HIS A 137 -5.65 12.54 -4.99
N PHE A 138 -5.66 12.08 -6.25
CA PHE A 138 -4.43 11.65 -6.93
C PHE A 138 -3.41 12.79 -7.11
N ALA A 139 -3.87 14.02 -7.36
CA ALA A 139 -2.97 15.16 -7.47
C ALA A 139 -2.28 15.50 -6.14
N ASP A 140 -3.00 15.36 -5.02
CA ASP A 140 -2.46 15.53 -3.68
C ASP A 140 -1.47 14.39 -3.34
N TRP A 141 -1.80 13.17 -3.74
CA TRP A 141 -0.93 12.00 -3.60
C TRP A 141 0.40 12.19 -4.33
N ILE A 142 0.40 12.64 -5.58
CA ILE A 142 1.62 12.86 -6.35
C ILE A 142 2.53 13.91 -5.69
N LYS A 143 1.96 14.97 -5.11
CA LYS A 143 2.72 15.96 -4.34
C LYS A 143 3.32 15.33 -3.08
N PHE A 144 2.54 14.51 -2.38
CA PHE A 144 2.99 13.79 -1.18
C PHE A 144 4.14 12.83 -1.50
N ALA A 145 4.02 12.03 -2.55
CA ALA A 145 5.02 11.05 -2.98
C ALA A 145 6.25 11.69 -3.68
N GLY A 146 6.34 13.01 -3.73
CA GLY A 146 7.45 13.70 -4.43
C GLY A 146 7.52 13.39 -5.93
N GLY A 147 6.40 12.99 -6.55
CA GLY A 147 6.35 12.54 -7.95
C GLY A 147 6.73 11.08 -8.18
N MET A 148 7.21 10.36 -7.16
CA MET A 148 7.69 8.99 -7.26
C MET A 148 6.55 8.00 -6.98
N SER A 149 5.63 7.83 -7.92
CA SER A 149 4.59 6.80 -7.78
C SER A 149 4.04 6.32 -9.12
N VAL A 150 3.89 5.00 -9.25
CA VAL A 150 3.19 4.37 -10.39
C VAL A 150 1.70 4.53 -10.22
N LYS A 151 1.02 5.06 -11.24
CA LYS A 151 -0.43 5.12 -11.28
C LYS A 151 -0.99 3.80 -11.82
N LEU A 152 -1.73 3.07 -10.99
CA LEU A 152 -2.44 1.85 -11.39
C LEU A 152 -3.94 2.11 -11.54
N GLY A 153 -4.55 1.44 -12.52
CA GLY A 153 -6.01 1.33 -12.59
C GLY A 153 -6.52 0.49 -11.42
N CYS A 154 -7.72 0.81 -10.90
CA CYS A 154 -8.37 0.01 -9.86
C CYS A 154 -8.93 -1.30 -10.43
N ASP A 155 -8.03 -2.17 -10.87
CA ASP A 155 -8.29 -3.50 -11.39
C ASP A 155 -7.14 -4.43 -11.05
N ARG A 156 -7.44 -5.73 -11.09
CA ARG A 156 -6.49 -6.77 -10.69
C ARG A 156 -5.31 -6.91 -11.65
N GLY A 157 -5.54 -6.74 -12.96
CA GLY A 157 -4.50 -6.92 -13.96
C GLY A 157 -3.37 -5.89 -13.83
N ALA A 158 -3.72 -4.63 -13.53
CA ALA A 158 -2.74 -3.58 -13.28
C ALA A 158 -1.86 -3.86 -12.05
N LEU A 159 -2.45 -4.38 -10.97
CA LEU A 159 -1.71 -4.77 -9.76
C LEU A 159 -0.78 -5.94 -9.99
N ASP A 160 -1.27 -6.99 -10.66
CA ASP A 160 -0.45 -8.17 -10.94
C ASP A 160 0.73 -7.80 -11.84
N ALA A 161 0.51 -6.98 -12.88
CA ALA A 161 1.57 -6.53 -13.78
C ALA A 161 2.64 -5.70 -13.04
N TRP A 162 2.23 -4.79 -12.15
CA TRP A 162 3.16 -4.03 -11.32
C TRP A 162 3.95 -4.94 -10.38
N TRP A 163 3.27 -5.85 -9.67
CA TRP A 163 3.93 -6.79 -8.77
C TRP A 163 4.96 -7.67 -9.47
N GLN A 164 4.64 -8.18 -10.66
CA GLN A 164 5.61 -8.96 -11.45
C GLN A 164 6.83 -8.13 -11.87
N ALA A 165 6.67 -6.84 -12.14
CA ALA A 165 7.78 -5.98 -12.50
C ALA A 165 8.73 -5.75 -11.31
N VAL A 166 8.19 -5.43 -10.12
CA VAL A 166 9.02 -5.11 -8.93
C VAL A 166 9.60 -6.37 -8.27
N SER A 167 8.82 -7.46 -8.16
CA SER A 167 9.32 -8.71 -7.55
C SER A 167 10.36 -9.44 -8.42
N ALA A 168 10.43 -9.16 -9.72
CA ALA A 168 11.48 -9.67 -10.58
C ALA A 168 12.82 -8.93 -10.36
N GLN A 169 12.79 -7.68 -9.87
CA GLN A 169 14.00 -6.90 -9.57
C GLN A 169 14.67 -7.39 -8.29
N ASP A 170 13.89 -7.73 -7.25
CA ASP A 170 14.42 -8.35 -6.02
C ASP A 170 15.11 -9.70 -6.29
N ALA A 171 14.68 -10.41 -7.35
CA ALA A 171 15.25 -11.70 -7.74
C ALA A 171 16.54 -11.58 -8.57
N ASP A 172 16.88 -10.38 -9.07
CA ASP A 172 18.08 -10.13 -9.85
C ASP A 172 19.06 -9.30 -8.99
N PRO A 173 19.87 -9.93 -8.12
CA PRO A 173 20.91 -9.20 -7.41
C PRO A 173 21.85 -8.66 -8.48
N ILE A 174 22.09 -7.35 -8.48
CA ILE A 174 23.01 -6.66 -9.39
C ILE A 174 24.34 -7.44 -9.47
N VAL A 175 24.48 -8.30 -10.48
CA VAL A 175 25.77 -8.79 -10.96
C VAL A 175 26.15 -7.80 -12.04
N ASP A 176 26.74 -6.68 -11.59
CA ASP A 176 27.45 -5.77 -12.48
C ASP A 176 28.80 -6.41 -12.87
N GLU A 177 28.74 -7.56 -13.55
CA GLU A 177 29.85 -8.07 -14.35
C GLU A 177 29.79 -7.37 -15.70
N HIS A 178 30.37 -6.17 -15.77
CA HIS A 178 30.83 -5.64 -17.06
C HIS A 178 31.88 -6.60 -17.64
N PRO A 179 31.64 -7.27 -18.78
CA PRO A 179 32.66 -8.02 -19.47
C PRO A 179 33.49 -7.06 -20.35
N THR A 180 34.76 -6.92 -20.01
CA THR A 180 35.95 -6.76 -20.90
C THR A 180 35.85 -5.98 -22.23
N VAL A 181 36.68 -4.92 -22.34
CA VAL A 181 37.58 -4.57 -23.48
C VAL A 181 38.37 -3.33 -23.02
N CYS A 182 39.70 -3.17 -23.06
CA CYS A 182 40.78 -3.81 -23.80
C CYS A 182 42.08 -3.64 -22.99
N GLU A 183 42.78 -4.74 -22.69
CA GLU A 183 44.25 -4.70 -22.68
C GLU A 183 44.76 -4.82 -24.13
N ILE A 184 46.05 -4.53 -24.33
CA ILE A 184 46.88 -4.67 -25.54
C ILE A 184 46.98 -3.37 -26.36
N PHE A 185 48.02 -2.57 -26.12
CA PHE A 185 49.30 -2.70 -26.82
C PHE A 185 50.41 -1.92 -26.08
N LYS A 186 51.59 -2.55 -26.04
CA LYS A 186 52.88 -2.05 -25.56
C LYS A 186 53.34 -0.78 -26.25
#